data_AF-A0A537CA05-F1
#
_entry.id   AF-A0A537CA05-F1
#
_cell.length_a   1.000
_cell.length_b   1.000
_cell.length_c   1.000
_cell.angle_alpha   90.00
_cell.angle_beta   90.00
_cell.angle_gamma   90.00
#
_symmetry.space_group_name_H-M   'P 1'
#
loop_
_entity.id
_entity.type
_entity.pdbx_description
1 polymer ?
#
loop_
_entity_poly.entity_id
_entity_poly.type
_entity_poly.pdbx_seq_one_letter_code
_entity_poly.pdbx_strand_id
1 'polypeptide(L)'
;MLKTLLTGITLQCAVASAGAQSLNYDYEFFKARVEPIFLQKRAGHTRCVVCHAERSNNAFRLEKLPAGGRWTEEQSRRNYEMASRLVVPGEPDSSLLLLQPLAPEAGGNPYHSGGRQFETKDDPQWKILAEWVAGKAAREGRAY
;
A
#
# COMPACT_ATOMS: atom_id res chain seq x y z
N MET A 1 -38.70 52.81 8.16
CA MET A 1 -37.64 52.30 7.27
C MET A 1 -36.49 51.78 8.14
N LEU A 2 -36.27 50.47 8.25
CA LEU A 2 -34.92 49.94 8.45
C LEU A 2 -34.88 48.45 8.07
N LYS A 3 -34.00 48.15 7.11
CA LYS A 3 -33.66 46.81 6.60
C LYS A 3 -32.60 46.22 7.51
N THR A 4 -32.73 44.96 7.90
CA THR A 4 -31.56 44.17 8.33
C THR A 4 -31.69 42.77 7.74
N LEU A 5 -31.01 42.56 6.61
CA LEU A 5 -30.68 41.25 6.06
C LEU A 5 -29.44 40.76 6.81
N LEU A 6 -29.56 39.65 7.52
CA LEU A 6 -28.41 38.92 8.08
C LEU A 6 -27.98 37.87 7.06
N THR A 7 -26.93 38.17 6.31
CA THR A 7 -26.25 37.21 5.44
C THR A 7 -25.33 36.33 6.29
N GLY A 8 -25.55 35.02 6.24
CA GLY A 8 -24.70 34.03 6.90
C GLY A 8 -23.34 33.91 6.22
N ILE A 9 -22.33 33.53 7.02
CA ILE A 9 -21.04 33.08 6.53
C ILE A 9 -20.78 31.73 7.20
N THR A 10 -21.05 30.65 6.49
CA THR A 10 -20.52 29.31 6.85
C THR A 10 -19.13 29.19 6.26
N LEU A 11 -18.12 29.13 7.14
CA LEU A 11 -16.74 28.86 6.76
C LEU A 11 -16.61 27.35 6.50
N GLN A 12 -16.67 26.95 5.23
CA GLN A 12 -16.42 25.57 4.82
C GLN A 12 -14.91 25.35 4.70
N CYS A 13 -14.28 24.80 5.74
CA CYS A 13 -12.91 24.29 5.62
C CYS A 13 -12.92 23.01 4.78
N ALA A 14 -12.54 23.12 3.51
CA ALA A 14 -12.21 21.95 2.69
C ALA A 14 -10.80 21.47 3.05
N VAL A 15 -10.69 20.49 3.94
CA VAL A 15 -9.48 19.67 4.07
C VAL A 15 -9.45 18.70 2.88
N ALA A 16 -8.69 19.05 1.84
CA ALA A 16 -8.47 18.18 0.71
C ALA A 16 -7.62 16.97 1.13
N SER A 17 -8.19 15.77 1.03
CA SER A 17 -7.48 14.49 1.23
C SER A 17 -6.60 14.17 0.02
N ALA A 18 -5.53 14.94 -0.18
CA ALA A 18 -4.61 14.76 -1.30
C ALA A 18 -3.82 13.44 -1.20
N GLY A 19 -3.61 12.92 0.02
CA GLY A 19 -2.84 11.70 0.27
C GLY A 19 -3.48 10.45 -0.35
N ALA A 20 -4.75 10.18 -0.04
CA ALA A 20 -5.47 9.00 -0.55
C ALA A 20 -5.69 9.02 -2.06
N GLN A 21 -5.87 10.21 -2.63
CA GLN A 21 -5.98 10.37 -4.08
C GLN A 21 -4.64 10.13 -4.78
N SER A 22 -3.51 10.52 -4.18
CA SER A 22 -2.18 10.39 -4.79
C SER A 22 -1.75 8.93 -5.02
N LEU A 23 -2.05 8.03 -4.09
CA LEU A 23 -1.76 6.61 -4.26
C LEU A 23 -2.61 6.00 -5.38
N ASN A 24 -3.87 6.44 -5.52
CA ASN A 24 -4.82 5.98 -6.54
C ASN A 24 -4.35 6.24 -7.99
N TYR A 25 -3.33 7.09 -8.17
CA TYR A 25 -2.74 7.39 -9.48
C TYR A 25 -1.39 6.72 -9.73
N ASP A 26 -0.79 6.07 -8.73
CA ASP A 26 0.55 5.49 -8.84
C ASP A 26 0.52 3.97 -9.09
N TYR A 27 -0.48 3.55 -9.86
CA TYR A 27 -0.63 2.17 -10.31
C TYR A 27 0.56 1.67 -11.13
N GLU A 28 1.15 2.52 -11.98
CA GLU A 28 2.30 2.13 -12.79
C GLU A 28 3.51 1.76 -11.92
N PHE A 29 3.78 2.52 -10.85
CA PHE A 29 4.81 2.15 -9.88
C PHE A 29 4.44 0.86 -9.15
N PHE A 30 3.17 0.72 -8.73
CA PHE A 30 2.71 -0.50 -8.09
C PHE A 30 2.99 -1.71 -8.98
N LYS A 31 2.50 -1.70 -10.22
CA LYS A 31 2.63 -2.81 -11.15
C LYS A 31 4.09 -3.10 -11.50
N ALA A 32 4.91 -2.06 -11.68
CA ALA A 32 6.31 -2.23 -12.08
C ALA A 32 7.24 -2.63 -10.93
N ARG A 33 6.95 -2.22 -9.69
CA ARG A 33 7.91 -2.31 -8.57
C ARG A 33 7.35 -3.05 -7.35
N VAL A 34 6.08 -2.84 -7.01
CA VAL A 34 5.46 -3.46 -5.82
C VAL A 34 4.94 -4.85 -6.13
N GLU A 35 4.11 -5.01 -7.16
CA GLU A 35 3.47 -6.28 -7.49
C GLU A 35 4.46 -7.44 -7.70
N PRO A 36 5.65 -7.25 -8.32
CA PRO A 36 6.65 -8.31 -8.44
C PRO A 36 7.14 -8.87 -7.10
N ILE A 37 7.13 -8.07 -6.03
CA ILE A 37 7.54 -8.51 -4.68
C ILE A 37 6.65 -9.67 -4.22
N PHE A 38 5.36 -9.66 -4.57
CA PHE A 38 4.43 -10.72 -4.17
C PHE A 38 4.72 -12.07 -4.85
N LEU A 39 5.46 -12.05 -5.96
CA LEU A 39 5.86 -13.21 -6.76
C LEU A 39 7.33 -13.61 -6.55
N GLN A 40 8.13 -12.77 -5.92
CA GLN A 40 9.56 -13.01 -5.77
C GLN A 40 9.83 -14.10 -4.72
N LYS A 41 10.56 -15.14 -5.11
CA LYS A 41 11.08 -16.13 -4.15
C LYS A 41 12.35 -15.58 -3.51
N ARG A 42 12.41 -15.62 -2.18
CA ARG A 42 13.59 -15.26 -1.37
C ARG A 42 14.05 -16.48 -0.59
N ALA A 43 15.35 -16.56 -0.30
CA ALA A 43 15.89 -17.59 0.56
C ALA A 43 15.19 -17.54 1.93
N GLY A 44 14.79 -18.69 2.48
CA GLY A 44 14.09 -18.75 3.77
C GLY A 44 12.62 -18.33 3.77
N HIS A 45 12.09 -17.72 2.70
CA HIS A 45 10.71 -17.19 2.69
C HIS A 45 9.81 -17.84 1.65
N THR A 46 8.56 -18.13 2.02
CA THR A 46 7.49 -18.46 1.07
C THR A 46 7.01 -17.18 0.36
N ARG A 47 6.77 -17.27 -0.95
CA ARG A 47 6.25 -16.13 -1.73
C ARG A 47 4.88 -15.69 -1.21
N CYS A 48 4.62 -14.39 -1.17
CA CYS A 48 3.35 -13.85 -0.67
C CYS A 48 2.14 -14.48 -1.37
N VAL A 49 2.18 -14.61 -2.70
CA VAL A 49 1.08 -15.16 -3.51
C VAL A 49 0.66 -16.58 -3.11
N VAL A 50 1.56 -17.39 -2.54
CA VAL A 50 1.25 -18.77 -2.13
C VAL A 50 0.22 -18.80 -0.99
N CYS A 51 0.28 -17.83 -0.09
CA CYS A 51 -0.62 -17.73 1.06
C CYS A 51 -1.75 -16.72 0.84
N HIS A 52 -1.51 -15.68 0.04
CA HIS A 52 -2.43 -14.56 -0.13
C HIS A 52 -3.32 -14.64 -1.39
N ALA A 53 -3.16 -15.64 -2.26
CA ALA A 53 -4.09 -15.87 -3.38
C ALA A 53 -5.24 -16.83 -3.00
N GLU A 54 -5.39 -17.96 -3.71
CA GLU A 54 -6.56 -18.86 -3.63
C GLU A 54 -6.91 -19.37 -2.22
N ARG A 55 -5.93 -19.48 -1.32
CA ARG A 55 -6.12 -19.98 0.05
C ARG A 55 -6.18 -18.88 1.10
N SER A 56 -6.31 -17.61 0.68
CA SER A 56 -6.27 -16.49 1.61
C SER A 56 -7.53 -16.42 2.46
N ASN A 57 -7.34 -16.52 3.77
CA ASN A 57 -8.36 -16.31 4.79
C ASN A 57 -8.19 -14.98 5.54
N ASN A 58 -7.31 -14.10 5.07
CA ASN A 58 -6.99 -12.82 5.71
C ASN A 58 -7.37 -11.62 4.83
N ALA A 59 -7.13 -10.40 5.33
CA ALA A 59 -7.51 -9.16 4.64
C ALA A 59 -6.76 -8.94 3.31
N PHE A 60 -5.56 -9.49 3.15
CA PHE A 60 -4.77 -9.35 1.93
C PHE A 60 -5.04 -10.52 0.98
N ARG A 61 -5.86 -10.25 -0.03
CA ARG A 61 -6.31 -11.23 -1.03
C ARG A 61 -5.86 -10.79 -2.42
N LEU A 62 -4.88 -11.50 -2.95
CA LEU A 62 -4.37 -11.36 -4.31
C LEU A 62 -5.18 -12.24 -5.27
N GLU A 63 -5.20 -11.84 -6.53
CA GLU A 63 -5.76 -12.63 -7.61
C GLU A 63 -5.00 -13.95 -7.77
N LYS A 64 -5.72 -15.00 -8.19
CA LYS A 64 -5.10 -16.28 -8.57
C LYS A 64 -4.05 -16.04 -9.66
N LEU A 65 -2.84 -16.54 -9.43
CA LEU A 65 -1.79 -16.47 -10.43
C LEU A 65 -2.12 -17.42 -11.60
N PRO A 66 -2.21 -16.93 -12.84
CA PRO A 66 -2.41 -17.78 -14.01
C PRO A 66 -1.25 -18.75 -14.23
N ALA A 67 -1.47 -19.80 -15.03
CA ALA A 67 -0.44 -20.79 -15.37
C ALA A 67 0.81 -20.16 -16.02
N GLY A 68 0.66 -19.02 -16.70
CA GLY A 68 1.76 -18.25 -17.29
C GLY A 68 2.65 -17.49 -16.29
N GLY A 69 2.37 -17.60 -14.98
CA GLY A 69 3.23 -17.05 -13.92
C GLY A 69 3.21 -15.53 -13.77
N ARG A 70 2.30 -14.83 -14.48
CA ARG A 70 2.11 -13.38 -14.40
C ARG A 70 0.62 -13.06 -14.42
N TRP A 71 0.22 -12.03 -13.68
CA TRP A 71 -1.14 -11.51 -13.70
C TRP A 71 -1.43 -10.76 -15.01
N THR A 72 -2.69 -10.78 -15.46
CA THR A 72 -3.16 -9.90 -16.54
C THR A 72 -3.24 -8.45 -16.05
N GLU A 73 -3.46 -7.51 -16.97
CA GLU A 73 -3.67 -6.09 -16.61
C GLU A 73 -4.85 -5.94 -15.63
N GLU A 74 -5.95 -6.62 -15.89
CA GLU A 74 -7.17 -6.55 -15.08
C GLU A 74 -6.95 -7.16 -13.70
N GLN A 75 -6.17 -8.25 -13.60
CA GLN A 75 -5.79 -8.83 -12.33
C GLN A 75 -4.85 -7.91 -11.55
N SER A 76 -3.92 -7.26 -12.24
CA SER A 76 -2.97 -6.33 -11.63
C SER A 76 -3.69 -5.11 -11.05
N ARG A 77 -4.71 -4.58 -11.74
CA ARG A 77 -5.61 -3.53 -11.23
C ARG A 77 -6.33 -3.96 -9.96
N ARG A 78 -6.87 -5.19 -9.91
CA ARG A 78 -7.55 -5.70 -8.71
C ARG A 78 -6.58 -5.91 -7.54
N ASN A 79 -5.38 -6.41 -7.81
CA ASN A 79 -4.32 -6.54 -6.80
C ASN A 79 -3.95 -5.17 -6.22
N TYR A 80 -3.84 -4.16 -7.08
CA TYR A 80 -3.57 -2.79 -6.68
C TYR A 80 -4.67 -2.21 -5.79
N GLU A 81 -5.94 -2.36 -6.17
CA GLU A 81 -7.07 -1.92 -5.35
C GLU A 81 -7.07 -2.62 -3.98
N MET A 82 -6.77 -3.92 -3.96
CA MET A 82 -6.67 -4.70 -2.73
C MET A 82 -5.51 -4.24 -1.83
N ALA A 83 -4.32 -4.05 -2.39
CA ALA A 83 -3.16 -3.53 -1.65
C ALA A 83 -3.41 -2.11 -1.14
N SER A 84 -4.07 -1.27 -1.93
CA SER A 84 -4.38 0.13 -1.58
C SER A 84 -5.30 0.25 -0.36
N ARG A 85 -6.14 -0.76 -0.09
CA ARG A 85 -6.97 -0.80 1.13
C ARG A 85 -6.17 -1.08 2.41
N LEU A 86 -4.93 -1.52 2.30
CA LEU A 86 -4.06 -1.91 3.42
C LEU A 86 -2.97 -0.88 3.70
N VAL A 87 -3.00 0.27 3.04
CA VAL A 87 -2.02 1.33 3.20
C VAL A 87 -2.68 2.61 3.65
N VAL A 88 -1.97 3.34 4.50
CA VAL A 88 -2.27 4.71 4.88
C VAL A 88 -1.38 5.60 4.01
N PRO A 89 -1.96 6.37 3.07
CA PRO A 89 -1.18 7.19 2.15
C PRO A 89 -0.25 8.17 2.87
N GLY A 90 1.01 8.21 2.45
CA GLY A 90 2.06 9.02 3.07
C GLY A 90 2.66 8.40 4.34
N GLU A 91 2.08 7.31 4.87
CA GLU A 91 2.41 6.76 6.18
C GLU A 91 2.81 5.27 6.10
N PRO A 92 4.01 4.93 5.60
CA PRO A 92 4.48 3.55 5.48
C PRO A 92 4.44 2.78 6.80
N ASP A 93 4.80 3.45 7.90
CA ASP A 93 4.86 2.85 9.23
C ASP A 93 3.49 2.62 9.87
N SER A 94 2.42 3.23 9.34
CA SER A 94 1.04 2.99 9.78
C SER A 94 0.28 2.05 8.86
N SER A 95 0.93 1.54 7.80
CA SER A 95 0.31 0.75 6.75
C SER A 95 0.39 -0.74 7.04
N LEU A 96 -0.75 -1.43 7.11
CA LEU A 96 -0.81 -2.87 7.39
C LEU A 96 -0.01 -3.71 6.39
N LEU A 97 0.03 -3.30 5.11
CA LEU A 97 0.81 -3.97 4.08
C LEU A 97 2.31 -4.04 4.41
N LEU A 98 2.84 -3.09 5.19
CA LEU A 98 4.24 -3.03 5.62
C LEU A 98 4.44 -3.53 7.05
N LEU A 99 3.51 -3.20 7.95
CA LEU A 99 3.58 -3.54 9.38
C LEU A 99 3.51 -5.03 9.66
N GLN A 100 2.63 -5.76 8.96
CA GLN A 100 2.40 -7.19 9.21
C GLN A 100 3.60 -8.07 8.80
N PRO A 101 4.22 -7.90 7.62
CA PRO A 101 5.37 -8.71 7.23
C PRO A 101 6.70 -8.30 7.87
N LEU A 102 6.78 -7.15 8.54
CA LEU A 102 8.00 -6.68 9.22
C LEU A 102 8.19 -7.37 10.58
N ALA A 103 9.44 -7.64 10.96
CA ALA A 103 9.79 -8.17 12.27
C ALA A 103 9.40 -7.18 13.39
N PRO A 104 8.87 -7.65 14.54
CA PRO A 104 8.51 -6.80 15.66
C PRO A 104 9.65 -5.91 16.16
N GLU A 105 10.89 -6.42 16.13
CA GLU A 105 12.12 -5.74 16.54
C GLU A 105 12.41 -4.50 15.68
N ALA A 106 11.91 -4.49 14.44
CA ALA A 106 11.99 -3.35 13.53
C ALA A 106 10.72 -2.48 13.52
N GLY A 107 9.79 -2.71 14.44
CA GLY A 107 8.53 -1.97 14.56
C GLY A 107 7.33 -2.62 13.85
N GLY A 108 7.45 -3.89 13.45
CA GLY A 108 6.32 -4.66 12.92
C GLY A 108 5.27 -5.01 13.98
N ASN A 109 4.10 -5.48 13.56
CA ASN A 109 3.03 -5.87 14.49
C ASN A 109 3.37 -7.20 15.18
N PRO A 110 3.51 -7.26 16.53
CA PRO A 110 3.87 -8.50 17.23
C PRO A 110 2.82 -9.61 17.12
N TYR A 111 1.56 -9.29 16.85
CA TYR A 111 0.45 -10.25 16.84
C TYR A 111 0.11 -10.82 15.45
N HIS A 112 1.05 -10.78 14.51
CA HIS A 112 0.85 -11.38 13.18
C HIS A 112 1.08 -12.90 13.20
N SER A 113 0.11 -13.67 12.72
CA SER A 113 0.19 -15.14 12.61
C SER A 113 0.87 -15.63 11.33
N GLY A 114 1.27 -14.73 10.42
CA GLY A 114 2.01 -15.04 9.21
C GLY A 114 3.53 -14.94 9.38
N GLY A 115 4.26 -15.42 8.37
CA GLY A 115 5.72 -15.34 8.36
C GLY A 115 6.23 -13.90 8.21
N ARG A 116 7.28 -13.55 8.97
CA ARG A 116 8.02 -12.30 8.81
C ARG A 116 8.81 -12.34 7.52
N GLN A 117 8.53 -11.41 6.61
CA GLN A 117 9.22 -11.31 5.32
C GLN A 117 10.38 -10.33 5.38
N PHE A 118 10.34 -9.35 6.29
CA PHE A 118 11.36 -8.31 6.39
C PHE A 118 11.90 -8.27 7.81
N GLU A 119 13.20 -8.46 7.96
CA GLU A 119 13.87 -8.36 9.26
C GLU A 119 13.98 -6.90 9.69
N THR A 120 14.24 -5.99 8.74
CA THR A 120 14.41 -4.56 9.01
C THR A 120 13.77 -3.71 7.92
N LYS A 121 13.56 -2.43 8.21
CA LYS A 121 13.15 -1.40 7.23
C LYS A 121 14.24 -1.09 6.20
N ASP A 122 15.45 -1.60 6.39
CA ASP A 122 16.54 -1.45 5.43
C ASP A 122 16.47 -2.43 4.26
N ASP A 123 15.60 -3.44 4.34
CA ASP A 123 15.36 -4.37 3.24
C ASP A 123 14.93 -3.60 1.97
N PRO A 124 15.59 -3.85 0.82
CA PRO A 124 15.32 -3.10 -0.40
C PRO A 124 13.88 -3.26 -0.91
N GLN A 125 13.24 -4.41 -0.66
CA GLN A 125 11.84 -4.61 -1.03
C GLN A 125 10.89 -3.87 -0.09
N TRP A 126 11.21 -3.85 1.22
CA TRP A 126 10.45 -3.04 2.17
C TRP A 126 10.49 -1.56 1.76
N LYS A 127 11.67 -1.05 1.37
CA LYS A 127 11.84 0.32 0.87
C LYS A 127 11.01 0.61 -0.39
N ILE A 128 10.89 -0.34 -1.31
CA ILE A 128 10.01 -0.19 -2.49
C ILE A 128 8.54 -0.07 -2.07
N LEU A 129 8.07 -0.87 -1.11
CA LEU A 129 6.71 -0.75 -0.57
C LEU A 129 6.52 0.63 0.09
N ALA A 130 7.49 1.06 0.89
CA ALA A 130 7.44 2.34 1.59
C ALA A 130 7.48 3.53 0.62
N GLU A 131 8.25 3.42 -0.46
CA GLU A 131 8.32 4.42 -1.52
C GLU A 131 6.98 4.55 -2.25
N TRP A 132 6.33 3.42 -2.55
CA TRP A 132 4.98 3.45 -3.10
C TRP A 132 4.01 4.15 -2.14
N VAL A 133 3.97 3.74 -0.86
CA VAL A 133 3.06 4.32 0.14
C VAL A 133 3.31 5.79 0.42
N ALA A 134 4.57 6.24 0.39
CA ALA A 134 4.91 7.65 0.51
C ALA A 134 4.30 8.51 -0.61
N GLY A 135 3.95 7.88 -1.74
CA GLY A 135 3.26 8.51 -2.85
C GLY A 135 4.17 9.32 -3.78
N LYS A 136 3.66 9.58 -4.99
CA LYS A 136 4.41 10.21 -6.08
C LYS A 136 4.99 11.58 -5.72
N ALA A 137 4.22 12.44 -5.05
CA ALA A 137 4.67 13.78 -4.65
C ALA A 137 5.90 13.74 -3.72
N ALA A 138 5.94 12.78 -2.78
CA ALA A 138 7.09 12.60 -1.90
C ALA A 138 8.33 12.07 -2.63
N ARG A 139 8.17 11.33 -3.74
CA ARG A 139 9.30 10.89 -4.58
C ARG A 139 9.86 12.00 -5.46
N GLU A 140 8.98 12.79 -6.07
CA GLU A 140 9.39 13.92 -6.92
C GLU A 140 10.16 14.98 -6.11
N GLY A 141 9.79 15.19 -4.84
CA GLY A 141 10.55 16.02 -3.91
C GLY A 141 11.85 15.39 -3.36
N ARG A 142 12.13 14.12 -3.67
CA ARG A 142 13.35 13.37 -3.27
C ARG A 142 14.35 13.18 -4.40
N ALA A 143 14.12 13.76 -5.58
CA ALA A 143 15.14 13.81 -6.61
C ALA A 143 16.34 14.65 -6.13
N TYR A 144 17.37 13.97 -5.62
CA TYR A 144 18.70 14.49 -5.32
C TYR A 144 19.72 13.69 -6.12
#